data_AF-Q7RSN2-F1
#
_entry.id   AF-Q7RSN2-F1
#
_cell.length_a   1.000
_cell.length_b   1.000
_cell.length_c   1.000
_cell.angle_alpha   90.00
_cell.angle_beta   90.00
_cell.angle_gamma   90.00
#
_symmetry.space_group_name_H-M   'P 1'
#
loop_
_entity.id
_entity.type
_entity.pdbx_description
1 polymer ?
#
loop_
_entity_poly.entity_id
_entity_poly.type
_entity_poly.pdbx_seq_one_letter_code
_entity_poly.pdbx_strand_id
1 'polypeptide(L)'
;MYFRTFYENFKEEYVYLKDEKEKLPEPLTCEKANTMENDTIIRRIPETILKRVREENSEYGKNKNIEDSLEKLNKMLINGDKFTYEMLECNIDSKFWNFLLSDFIKREIKILDNTWLFNEYYFYRYLNCAYDFEKTNYDFFFYEKKKSIIYNKDLIEEICKCSKNLIEMYNNNPNDQVKIFSIFFFFSLWSNQFDLSWNATKNQGNQNDEKDIKKKSLKQKKFSFDTKNIDHLYNSFYLENILANDIAHVYKDMVSKRNKRFDIVLDNMGIELICDLCFLYFIFQYFDEIYIHTKKFPLFVSDNMTKDIKYTLDILSSDEQVK
;
A
#
# COMPACT_ATOMS: atom_id res chain seq x y z
N MET A 1 -24.13 -17.41 -0.67
CA MET A 1 -25.11 -16.80 -1.59
C MET A 1 -24.50 -15.62 -2.37
N TYR A 2 -23.76 -14.71 -1.73
CA TYR A 2 -23.08 -13.56 -2.35
C TYR A 2 -22.22 -13.88 -3.58
N PHE A 3 -21.34 -14.89 -3.49
CA PHE A 3 -20.44 -15.24 -4.60
C PHE A 3 -21.17 -15.74 -5.85
N ARG A 4 -22.29 -16.47 -5.71
CA ARG A 4 -23.02 -16.99 -6.86
C ARG A 4 -23.73 -15.87 -7.61
N THR A 5 -24.43 -14.99 -6.90
CA THR A 5 -25.10 -13.83 -7.52
C THR A 5 -24.09 -12.86 -8.12
N PHE A 6 -22.97 -12.59 -7.43
CA PHE A 6 -21.89 -11.78 -7.99
C PHE A 6 -21.28 -12.45 -9.23
N TYR A 7 -20.93 -13.73 -9.16
CA TYR A 7 -20.41 -14.49 -10.29
C TYR A 7 -21.37 -14.46 -11.49
N GLU A 8 -22.66 -14.73 -11.29
CA GLU A 8 -23.65 -14.71 -12.37
C GLU A 8 -23.76 -13.34 -13.06
N ASN A 9 -23.57 -12.23 -12.32
CA ASN A 9 -23.64 -10.87 -12.86
C ASN A 9 -22.31 -10.34 -13.45
N PHE A 10 -21.16 -10.92 -13.08
CA PHE A 10 -19.83 -10.37 -13.41
C PHE A 10 -18.84 -11.41 -14.00
N LYS A 11 -19.26 -12.65 -14.25
CA LYS A 11 -18.39 -13.72 -14.81
C LYS A 11 -17.76 -13.39 -16.17
N GLU A 12 -18.36 -12.48 -16.94
CA GLU A 12 -17.78 -12.04 -18.22
C GLU A 12 -16.72 -10.93 -18.04
N GLU A 13 -16.70 -10.29 -16.87
CA GLU A 13 -15.75 -9.22 -16.52
C GLU A 13 -14.50 -9.75 -15.78
N TYR A 14 -14.58 -10.94 -15.17
CA TYR A 14 -13.50 -11.54 -14.41
C TYR A 14 -13.22 -12.99 -14.83
N VAL A 15 -11.96 -13.32 -15.11
CA VAL A 15 -11.52 -14.71 -15.27
C VAL A 15 -11.48 -15.37 -13.91
N TYR A 16 -12.50 -16.18 -13.60
CA TYR A 16 -12.52 -16.99 -12.38
C TYR A 16 -11.71 -18.27 -12.60
N LEU A 17 -10.61 -18.42 -11.88
CA LEU A 17 -9.69 -19.56 -11.98
C LEU A 17 -10.18 -20.84 -11.27
N LYS A 18 -11.49 -20.99 -11.00
CA LYS A 18 -11.96 -21.94 -9.98
C LYS A 18 -12.82 -23.09 -10.50
N ASP A 19 -12.59 -24.27 -9.93
CA ASP A 19 -13.48 -25.42 -9.95
C ASP A 19 -14.63 -25.24 -8.94
N GLU A 20 -15.89 -25.46 -9.35
CA GLU A 20 -17.11 -25.08 -8.60
C GLU A 20 -17.28 -25.80 -7.25
N LYS A 21 -16.48 -26.84 -6.98
CA LYS A 21 -16.66 -27.78 -5.86
C LYS A 21 -15.90 -27.44 -4.58
N GLU A 22 -14.93 -26.51 -4.60
CA GLU A 22 -14.15 -26.24 -3.39
C GLU A 22 -14.92 -25.34 -2.40
N LYS A 23 -14.97 -25.76 -1.14
CA LYS A 23 -15.51 -24.96 -0.05
C LYS A 23 -14.47 -23.94 0.41
N LEU A 24 -14.78 -22.65 0.30
CA LEU A 24 -13.92 -21.57 0.81
C LEU A 24 -14.04 -21.46 2.33
N PRO A 25 -12.98 -21.02 3.03
CA PRO A 25 -13.11 -20.58 4.41
C PRO A 25 -14.06 -19.38 4.51
N GLU A 26 -14.65 -19.19 5.67
CA GLU A 26 -15.46 -18.00 5.94
C GLU A 26 -14.59 -16.73 5.82
N PRO A 27 -15.14 -15.63 5.28
CA PRO A 27 -14.42 -14.39 5.18
C PRO A 27 -14.12 -13.81 6.57
N LEU A 28 -13.03 -13.05 6.68
CA LEU A 28 -12.72 -12.29 7.89
C LEU A 28 -13.74 -11.15 8.05
N THR A 29 -14.54 -11.19 9.11
CA THR A 29 -15.50 -10.15 9.48
C THR A 29 -15.02 -9.36 10.69
N CYS A 30 -15.71 -8.27 11.00
CA CYS A 30 -15.36 -7.36 12.10
C CYS A 30 -16.17 -7.62 13.38
N GLU A 31 -16.95 -8.70 13.47
CA GLU A 31 -17.88 -8.98 14.57
C GLU A 31 -17.15 -9.25 15.91
N LYS A 32 -15.98 -9.90 15.83
CA LYS A 32 -15.29 -10.36 17.03
C LYS A 32 -14.50 -9.21 17.67
N ALA A 33 -14.97 -8.73 18.81
CA ALA A 33 -14.28 -7.71 19.60
C ALA A 33 -12.81 -8.10 19.90
N ASN A 34 -11.94 -7.08 19.98
CA ASN A 34 -10.50 -7.21 20.25
C ASN A 34 -9.70 -7.99 19.18
N THR A 35 -10.28 -8.21 17.99
CA THR A 35 -9.52 -8.65 16.82
C THR A 35 -8.95 -7.45 16.06
N MET A 36 -7.96 -7.70 15.20
CA MET A 36 -7.37 -6.64 14.38
C MET A 36 -8.41 -6.05 13.41
N GLU A 37 -9.28 -6.88 12.87
CA GLU A 37 -10.37 -6.53 11.95
C GLU A 37 -11.36 -5.58 12.61
N ASN A 38 -11.83 -5.94 13.81
CA ASN A 38 -12.74 -5.11 14.58
C ASN A 38 -12.07 -3.78 15.00
N ASP A 39 -10.88 -3.86 15.59
CA ASP A 39 -10.11 -2.70 16.05
C ASP A 39 -9.77 -1.72 14.90
N THR A 40 -9.50 -2.26 13.71
CA THR A 40 -9.22 -1.44 12.53
C THR A 40 -10.43 -0.59 12.16
N ILE A 41 -11.62 -1.17 12.14
CA ILE A 41 -12.85 -0.48 11.72
C ILE A 41 -13.36 0.50 12.77
N ILE A 42 -13.42 0.11 14.05
CA ILE A 42 -14.07 0.93 15.08
C ILE A 42 -13.14 1.96 15.72
N ARG A 43 -11.81 1.74 15.65
CA ARG A 43 -10.83 2.57 16.35
C ARG A 43 -9.76 3.13 15.41
N ARG A 44 -8.96 2.29 14.74
CA ARG A 44 -7.81 2.75 13.93
C ARG A 44 -8.24 3.70 12.81
N ILE A 45 -9.25 3.33 12.02
CA ILE A 45 -9.75 4.16 10.93
C ILE A 45 -10.34 5.48 11.48
N PRO A 46 -11.30 5.49 12.42
CA PRO A 46 -11.85 6.71 13.00
C PRO A 46 -10.81 7.62 13.67
N GLU A 47 -10.06 7.09 14.64
CA GLU A 47 -9.23 7.88 15.55
C GLU A 47 -7.87 8.27 14.98
N THR A 48 -7.37 7.51 14.01
CA THR A 48 -6.04 7.76 13.41
C THR A 48 -6.17 8.25 11.97
N ILE A 49 -6.76 7.45 11.09
CA ILE A 49 -6.71 7.72 9.64
C ILE A 49 -7.65 8.88 9.29
N LEU A 50 -8.92 8.78 9.64
CA LEU A 50 -9.92 9.81 9.34
C LEU A 50 -9.60 11.13 10.05
N LYS A 51 -9.20 11.08 11.32
CA LYS A 51 -8.77 12.25 12.08
C LYS A 51 -7.66 13.01 11.34
N ARG A 52 -6.59 12.32 10.94
CA ARG A 52 -5.48 12.93 10.21
C ARG A 52 -5.90 13.46 8.84
N VAL A 53 -6.73 12.73 8.10
CA VAL A 53 -7.28 13.21 6.82
C VAL A 53 -8.02 14.54 7.01
N ARG A 54 -8.84 14.66 8.05
CA ARG A 54 -9.56 15.91 8.37
C ARG A 54 -8.61 17.05 8.71
N GLU A 55 -7.59 16.79 9.52
CA GLU A 55 -6.61 17.79 9.94
C GLU A 55 -5.79 18.32 8.75
N GLU A 56 -5.24 17.41 7.93
CA GLU A 56 -4.39 17.77 6.78
C GLU A 56 -5.17 18.42 5.63
N ASN A 57 -6.49 18.21 5.57
CA ASN A 57 -7.35 18.74 4.51
C ASN A 57 -8.39 19.76 5.01
N SER A 58 -8.17 20.35 6.19
CA SER A 58 -9.18 21.19 6.86
C SER A 58 -9.66 22.41 6.05
N GLU A 59 -8.79 23.01 5.24
CA GLU A 59 -9.17 24.12 4.35
C GLU A 59 -10.09 23.66 3.22
N TYR A 60 -9.73 22.56 2.55
CA TYR A 60 -10.56 21.94 1.52
C TYR A 60 -11.91 21.50 2.09
N GLY A 61 -11.88 20.88 3.28
CA GLY A 61 -13.05 20.40 4.01
C GLY A 61 -14.08 21.50 4.27
N LYS A 62 -13.61 22.65 4.77
CA LYS A 62 -14.45 23.85 5.00
C LYS A 62 -15.00 24.42 3.69
N ASN A 63 -14.16 24.55 2.67
CA ASN A 63 -14.57 25.15 1.39
C ASN A 63 -15.62 24.29 0.65
N LYS A 64 -15.58 22.97 0.83
CA LYS A 64 -16.53 22.03 0.22
C LYS A 64 -17.71 21.64 1.11
N ASN A 65 -17.76 22.12 2.36
CA ASN A 65 -18.79 21.79 3.35
C ASN A 65 -18.96 20.27 3.59
N ILE A 66 -17.86 19.53 3.69
CA ILE A 66 -17.89 18.06 3.79
C ILE A 66 -17.77 17.53 5.22
N GLU A 67 -17.56 18.41 6.21
CA GLU A 67 -17.33 18.02 7.62
C GLU A 67 -18.48 17.18 8.21
N ASP A 68 -19.74 17.52 7.89
CA ASP A 68 -20.89 16.74 8.36
C ASP A 68 -20.90 15.33 7.78
N SER A 69 -20.49 15.18 6.51
CA SER A 69 -20.37 13.87 5.86
C SER A 69 -19.26 13.02 6.49
N LEU A 70 -18.13 13.64 6.84
CA LEU A 70 -17.02 12.96 7.51
C LEU A 70 -17.37 12.58 8.95
N GLU A 71 -18.09 13.44 9.67
CA GLU A 71 -18.58 13.15 11.03
C GLU A 71 -19.63 12.04 11.04
N LYS A 72 -20.49 12.00 10.01
CA LYS A 72 -21.44 10.91 9.80
C LYS A 72 -20.72 9.58 9.60
N LEU A 73 -19.74 9.53 8.69
CA LEU A 73 -18.91 8.35 8.46
C LEU A 73 -18.22 7.88 9.75
N ASN A 74 -17.64 8.82 10.50
CA ASN A 74 -16.98 8.54 11.79
C ASN A 74 -17.93 7.84 12.77
N LYS A 75 -19.15 8.38 12.95
CA LYS A 75 -20.16 7.82 13.84
C LYS A 75 -20.65 6.44 13.38
N MET A 76 -20.82 6.25 12.07
CA MET A 76 -21.21 4.97 11.49
C MET A 76 -20.20 3.87 11.82
N LEU A 77 -18.90 4.14 11.64
CA LEU A 77 -17.84 3.16 11.89
C LEU A 77 -17.67 2.83 13.38
N ILE A 78 -17.63 3.83 14.26
CA ILE A 78 -17.50 3.64 15.72
C ILE A 78 -18.67 2.81 16.28
N ASN A 79 -19.87 2.99 15.72
CA ASN A 79 -21.08 2.28 16.13
C ASN A 79 -21.46 1.21 15.09
N GLY A 80 -20.48 0.54 14.50
CA GLY A 80 -20.69 -0.37 13.38
C GLY A 80 -21.59 -1.58 13.69
N ASP A 81 -21.85 -1.86 14.98
CA ASP A 81 -22.83 -2.85 15.44
C ASP A 81 -24.29 -2.41 15.24
N LYS A 82 -24.52 -1.10 15.14
CA LYS A 82 -25.86 -0.49 15.04
C LYS A 82 -26.18 -0.01 13.64
N PHE A 83 -25.18 0.50 12.94
CA PHE A 83 -25.36 1.12 11.62
C PHE A 83 -25.17 0.13 10.47
N THR A 84 -25.96 0.34 9.42
CA THR A 84 -25.74 -0.24 8.09
C THR A 84 -25.11 0.82 7.18
N TYR A 85 -24.86 0.48 5.92
CA TYR A 85 -24.23 1.36 4.94
C TYR A 85 -25.20 2.41 4.40
N GLU A 86 -24.63 3.41 3.72
CA GLU A 86 -25.37 4.28 2.81
C GLU A 86 -24.92 4.07 1.37
N MET A 87 -25.77 4.49 0.44
CA MET A 87 -25.41 4.51 -0.97
C MET A 87 -24.32 5.56 -1.22
N LEU A 88 -23.34 5.22 -2.05
CA LEU A 88 -22.26 6.12 -2.40
C LEU A 88 -22.57 6.83 -3.71
N GLU A 89 -22.46 8.16 -3.72
CA GLU A 89 -22.57 8.97 -4.94
C GLU A 89 -21.26 8.92 -5.72
N CYS A 90 -21.15 7.95 -6.62
CA CYS A 90 -19.99 7.72 -7.47
C CYS A 90 -20.43 7.49 -8.92
N ASN A 91 -19.54 7.76 -9.90
CA ASN A 91 -19.84 7.49 -11.31
C ASN A 91 -19.03 6.31 -11.85
N ILE A 92 -17.72 6.27 -11.61
CA ILE A 92 -16.78 5.39 -12.32
C ILE A 92 -17.03 3.90 -12.06
N ASP A 93 -17.30 3.54 -10.82
CA ASP A 93 -17.49 2.17 -10.32
C ASP A 93 -18.88 1.99 -9.67
N SER A 94 -19.81 2.88 -10.02
CA SER A 94 -21.18 2.94 -9.49
C SER A 94 -21.94 1.63 -9.63
N LYS A 95 -21.76 0.91 -10.74
CA LYS A 95 -22.37 -0.40 -10.98
C LYS A 95 -22.08 -1.39 -9.84
N PHE A 96 -20.82 -1.49 -9.40
CA PHE A 96 -20.40 -2.43 -8.37
C PHE A 96 -20.85 -1.99 -6.97
N TRP A 97 -20.65 -0.71 -6.65
CA TRP A 97 -21.06 -0.15 -5.36
C TRP A 97 -22.57 -0.21 -5.18
N ASN A 98 -23.35 0.19 -6.19
CA ASN A 98 -24.79 0.15 -6.11
C ASN A 98 -25.30 -1.28 -5.93
N PHE A 99 -24.72 -2.26 -6.62
CA PHE A 99 -25.08 -3.66 -6.47
C PHE A 99 -24.85 -4.16 -5.03
N LEU A 100 -23.64 -3.96 -4.49
CA LEU A 100 -23.28 -4.44 -3.15
C LEU A 100 -24.06 -3.71 -2.05
N LEU A 101 -24.08 -2.38 -2.10
CA LEU A 101 -24.73 -1.56 -1.07
C LEU A 101 -26.25 -1.76 -1.07
N SER A 102 -26.89 -1.92 -2.23
CA SER A 102 -28.34 -2.20 -2.27
C SER A 102 -28.69 -3.52 -1.57
N ASP A 103 -27.89 -4.57 -1.74
CA ASP A 103 -28.11 -5.84 -1.02
C ASP A 103 -27.87 -5.70 0.47
N PHE A 104 -26.76 -5.07 0.87
CA PHE A 104 -26.40 -4.90 2.28
C PHE A 104 -27.43 -4.05 3.03
N ILE A 105 -27.89 -2.95 2.44
CA ILE A 105 -28.91 -2.06 3.02
C ILE A 105 -30.25 -2.79 3.10
N LYS A 106 -30.70 -3.47 2.03
CA LYS A 106 -31.97 -4.21 2.02
C LYS A 106 -32.02 -5.30 3.09
N ARG A 107 -30.87 -5.92 3.38
CA ARG A 107 -30.74 -6.99 4.37
C ARG A 107 -30.32 -6.48 5.74
N GLU A 108 -30.20 -5.17 5.91
CA GLU A 108 -29.76 -4.51 7.14
C GLU A 108 -28.43 -5.04 7.69
N ILE A 109 -27.52 -5.46 6.81
CA ILE A 109 -26.19 -5.93 7.19
C ILE A 109 -25.48 -4.81 7.94
N LYS A 110 -25.09 -5.08 9.19
CA LYS A 110 -24.35 -4.12 10.00
C LYS A 110 -22.92 -4.03 9.52
N ILE A 111 -22.28 -2.89 9.75
CA ILE A 111 -20.89 -2.69 9.35
C ILE A 111 -20.00 -3.78 9.97
N LEU A 112 -20.18 -4.12 11.24
CA LEU A 112 -19.35 -5.16 11.88
C LEU A 112 -19.62 -6.58 11.38
N ASP A 113 -20.83 -6.86 10.89
CA ASP A 113 -21.25 -8.17 10.36
C ASP A 113 -20.70 -8.44 8.95
N ASN A 114 -20.11 -7.43 8.30
CA ASN A 114 -19.56 -7.57 6.97
C ASN A 114 -18.05 -7.84 6.99
N THR A 115 -17.51 -8.18 5.82
CA THR A 115 -16.09 -8.46 5.66
C THR A 115 -15.24 -7.22 5.96
N TRP A 116 -14.11 -7.45 6.65
CA TRP A 116 -13.14 -6.40 6.95
C TRP A 116 -12.68 -5.67 5.69
N LEU A 117 -12.37 -6.44 4.64
CA LEU A 117 -11.96 -5.92 3.35
C LEU A 117 -13.00 -4.93 2.77
N PHE A 118 -14.28 -5.32 2.71
CA PHE A 118 -15.32 -4.44 2.19
C PHE A 118 -15.43 -3.15 3.00
N ASN A 119 -15.35 -3.24 4.33
CA ASN A 119 -15.44 -2.07 5.21
C ASN A 119 -14.30 -1.07 4.98
N GLU A 120 -13.07 -1.55 4.80
CA GLU A 120 -11.95 -0.67 4.47
C GLU A 120 -12.15 0.01 3.11
N TYR A 121 -12.51 -0.75 2.07
CA TYR A 121 -12.78 -0.18 0.75
C TYR A 121 -13.95 0.81 0.78
N TYR A 122 -15.00 0.52 1.54
CA TYR A 122 -16.14 1.42 1.71
C TYR A 122 -15.71 2.74 2.34
N PHE A 123 -14.89 2.69 3.39
CA PHE A 123 -14.33 3.89 4.01
C PHE A 123 -13.57 4.76 3.00
N TYR A 124 -12.60 4.19 2.28
CA TYR A 124 -11.83 4.96 1.30
C TYR A 124 -12.69 5.44 0.13
N ARG A 125 -13.67 4.64 -0.31
CA ARG A 125 -14.56 5.07 -1.40
C ARG A 125 -15.48 6.21 -0.96
N TYR A 126 -15.99 6.17 0.27
CA TYR A 126 -16.76 7.26 0.86
C TYR A 126 -15.95 8.55 0.86
N LEU A 127 -14.68 8.49 1.29
CA LEU A 127 -13.80 9.67 1.22
C LEU A 127 -13.64 10.19 -0.20
N ASN A 128 -13.45 9.30 -1.19
CA ASN A 128 -13.39 9.69 -2.59
C ASN A 128 -14.67 10.41 -3.07
N CYS A 129 -15.85 9.99 -2.61
CA CYS A 129 -17.10 10.69 -2.89
C CYS A 129 -17.16 12.05 -2.18
N ALA A 130 -16.87 12.08 -0.88
CA ALA A 130 -16.92 13.30 -0.07
C ALA A 130 -15.97 14.38 -0.59
N TYR A 131 -14.75 14.01 -0.98
CA TYR A 131 -13.75 14.93 -1.54
C TYR A 131 -13.96 15.25 -3.03
N ASP A 132 -14.99 14.68 -3.66
CA ASP A 132 -15.33 14.85 -5.07
C ASP A 132 -14.14 14.52 -6.00
N PHE A 133 -13.43 13.43 -5.68
CA PHE A 133 -12.18 13.05 -6.37
C PHE A 133 -12.40 12.87 -7.87
N GLU A 134 -13.49 12.23 -8.29
CA GLU A 134 -13.76 11.96 -9.72
C GLU A 134 -13.85 13.24 -10.56
N LYS A 135 -14.29 14.35 -9.98
CA LYS A 135 -14.39 15.64 -10.69
C LYS A 135 -13.13 16.47 -10.53
N THR A 136 -12.49 16.42 -9.37
CA THR A 136 -11.42 17.36 -9.00
C THR A 136 -10.03 16.78 -9.13
N ASN A 137 -9.89 15.46 -9.15
CA ASN A 137 -8.64 14.71 -8.94
C ASN A 137 -7.90 15.09 -7.64
N TYR A 138 -8.62 15.61 -6.63
CA TYR A 138 -8.04 16.01 -5.36
C TYR A 138 -7.70 14.77 -4.51
N ASP A 139 -6.41 14.41 -4.48
CA ASP A 139 -5.90 13.36 -3.61
C ASP A 139 -5.64 13.90 -2.20
N PHE A 140 -6.56 13.57 -1.29
CA PHE A 140 -6.53 13.94 0.13
C PHE A 140 -5.41 13.27 0.95
N PHE A 141 -4.63 12.36 0.36
CA PHE A 141 -3.40 11.80 0.94
C PHE A 141 -2.12 12.35 0.31
N PHE A 142 -2.22 13.17 -0.74
CA PHE A 142 -1.05 13.57 -1.51
C PHE A 142 -0.02 14.31 -0.68
N TYR A 143 -0.45 15.12 0.28
CA TYR A 143 0.46 15.84 1.17
C TYR A 143 1.35 14.90 2.01
N GLU A 144 0.77 13.88 2.65
CA GLU A 144 1.51 12.86 3.40
C GLU A 144 2.45 12.07 2.47
N LYS A 145 1.96 11.66 1.31
CA LYS A 145 2.74 10.96 0.29
C LYS A 145 3.96 11.74 -0.18
N LYS A 146 3.85 13.06 -0.38
CA LYS A 146 5.00 13.91 -0.73
C LYS A 146 6.04 13.97 0.37
N LYS A 147 5.58 14.09 1.61
CA LYS A 147 6.46 14.15 2.78
C LYS A 147 7.31 12.90 2.92
N SER A 148 6.78 11.72 2.58
CA SER A 148 7.56 10.47 2.65
C SER A 148 8.76 10.48 1.69
N ILE A 149 8.68 11.17 0.55
CA ILE A 149 9.82 11.36 -0.35
C ILE A 149 10.75 12.46 0.17
N ILE A 150 10.20 13.64 0.48
CA ILE A 150 10.98 14.83 0.84
C ILE A 150 11.83 14.59 2.09
N TYR A 151 11.28 13.94 3.11
CA TYR A 151 11.99 13.72 4.38
C TYR A 151 12.96 12.54 4.35
N ASN A 152 12.93 11.71 3.31
CA ASN A 152 13.83 10.57 3.18
C ASN A 152 14.82 10.71 2.01
N LYS A 153 15.07 11.93 1.51
CA LYS A 153 15.98 12.20 0.40
C LYS A 153 17.36 11.54 0.55
N ASP A 154 18.01 11.72 1.71
CA ASP A 154 19.35 11.15 1.95
C ASP A 154 19.33 9.61 1.87
N LEU A 155 18.29 8.99 2.43
CA LEU A 155 18.10 7.55 2.39
C LEU A 155 17.80 7.06 0.96
N ILE A 156 16.99 7.80 0.20
CA ILE A 156 16.73 7.53 -1.21
C ILE A 156 18.03 7.57 -2.01
N GLU A 157 18.90 8.55 -1.75
CA GLU A 157 20.22 8.64 -2.39
C GLU A 157 21.10 7.43 -2.04
N GLU A 158 21.12 7.01 -0.77
CA GLU A 158 21.83 5.78 -0.34
C GLU A 158 21.30 4.54 -1.07
N ILE A 159 19.98 4.35 -1.16
CA ILE A 159 19.34 3.23 -1.86
C ILE A 159 19.70 3.25 -3.35
N CYS A 160 19.63 4.40 -4.00
CA CYS A 160 19.95 4.55 -5.42
C CYS A 160 21.43 4.25 -5.70
N LYS A 161 22.36 4.78 -4.87
CA LYS A 161 23.80 4.47 -4.97
C LYS A 161 24.08 2.99 -4.75
N CYS A 162 23.45 2.39 -3.74
CA CYS A 162 23.56 0.96 -3.45
C CYS A 162 23.09 0.13 -4.64
N SER A 163 21.90 0.44 -5.16
CA SER A 163 21.28 -0.26 -6.30
C SER A 163 22.15 -0.19 -7.56
N LYS A 164 22.73 0.98 -7.85
CA LYS A 164 23.68 1.14 -8.96
C LYS A 164 24.89 0.21 -8.80
N ASN A 165 25.53 0.22 -7.64
CA ASN A 165 26.69 -0.63 -7.37
C ASN A 165 26.34 -2.12 -7.43
N LEU A 166 25.17 -2.51 -6.92
CA LEU A 166 24.68 -3.89 -6.99
C LEU A 166 24.52 -4.36 -8.43
N ILE A 167 23.99 -3.53 -9.33
CA ILE A 167 23.87 -3.86 -10.76
C ILE A 167 25.25 -4.07 -11.40
N GLU A 168 26.21 -3.20 -11.10
CA GLU A 168 27.60 -3.37 -11.57
C GLU A 168 28.22 -4.67 -11.05
N MET A 169 28.03 -4.99 -9.76
CA MET A 169 28.51 -6.22 -9.16
C MET A 169 27.85 -7.47 -9.75
N TYR A 170 26.54 -7.41 -10.04
CA TYR A 170 25.78 -8.51 -10.63
C TYR A 170 26.32 -8.92 -12.00
N ASN A 171 26.68 -7.93 -12.82
CA ASN A 171 27.23 -8.14 -14.16
C ASN A 171 28.66 -8.71 -14.11
N ASN A 172 29.43 -8.37 -13.08
CA ASN A 172 30.85 -8.74 -12.97
C ASN A 172 31.11 -10.01 -12.15
N ASN A 173 30.17 -10.46 -11.31
CA ASN A 173 30.39 -11.56 -10.36
C ASN A 173 29.30 -12.65 -10.46
N PRO A 174 29.51 -13.69 -11.30
CA PRO A 174 28.54 -14.78 -11.47
C PRO A 174 28.16 -15.50 -10.16
N ASN A 175 29.08 -15.58 -9.20
CA ASN A 175 28.87 -16.31 -7.94
C ASN A 175 27.88 -15.61 -6.99
N ASP A 176 27.69 -14.29 -7.13
CA ASP A 176 26.83 -13.50 -6.23
C ASP A 176 25.49 -13.12 -6.87
N GLN A 177 25.21 -13.54 -8.10
CA GLN A 177 24.02 -13.09 -8.84
C GLN A 177 22.70 -13.38 -8.13
N VAL A 178 22.52 -14.59 -7.61
CA VAL A 178 21.31 -14.97 -6.85
C VAL A 178 21.21 -14.12 -5.58
N LYS A 179 22.34 -13.88 -4.90
CA LYS A 179 22.41 -13.09 -3.67
C LYS A 179 22.03 -11.64 -3.93
N ILE A 180 22.57 -11.04 -4.99
CA ILE A 180 22.26 -9.66 -5.41
C ILE A 180 20.80 -9.55 -5.84
N PHE A 181 20.29 -10.53 -6.60
CA PHE A 181 18.87 -10.59 -6.96
C PHE A 181 17.98 -10.60 -5.72
N SER A 182 18.30 -11.43 -4.72
CA SER A 182 17.59 -11.47 -3.45
C SER A 182 17.64 -10.13 -2.69
N ILE A 183 18.74 -9.38 -2.75
CA ILE A 183 18.84 -8.06 -2.10
C ILE A 183 17.81 -7.08 -2.68
N PHE A 184 17.60 -7.06 -4.00
CA PHE A 184 16.55 -6.21 -4.58
C PHE A 184 15.14 -6.61 -4.12
N PHE A 185 14.88 -7.92 -3.99
CA PHE A 185 13.62 -8.40 -3.41
C PHE A 185 13.47 -7.98 -1.94
N PHE A 186 14.55 -8.01 -1.17
CA PHE A 186 14.52 -7.59 0.23
C PHE A 186 14.34 -6.08 0.37
N PHE A 187 14.91 -5.27 -0.54
CA PHE A 187 14.60 -3.85 -0.63
C PHE A 187 13.11 -3.63 -0.82
N SER A 188 12.49 -4.25 -1.84
CA SER A 188 11.05 -4.14 -2.09
C SER A 188 10.23 -4.62 -0.89
N LEU A 189 10.45 -5.85 -0.39
CA LEU A 189 9.70 -6.44 0.72
C LEU A 189 9.74 -5.61 2.01
N TRP A 190 10.93 -5.21 2.45
CA TRP A 190 11.10 -4.56 3.76
C TRP A 190 10.88 -3.05 3.71
N SER A 191 10.92 -2.44 2.53
CA SER A 191 10.69 -0.99 2.36
C SER A 191 9.30 -0.54 2.81
N ASN A 192 8.30 -1.42 2.77
CA ASN A 192 6.95 -1.16 3.30
C ASN A 192 6.97 -0.75 4.79
N GLN A 193 7.95 -1.21 5.57
CA GLN A 193 8.09 -0.82 6.99
C GLN A 193 8.44 0.65 7.20
N PHE A 194 9.02 1.32 6.20
CA PHE A 194 9.33 2.75 6.30
C PHE A 194 8.07 3.61 6.32
N ASP A 195 6.98 3.17 5.68
CA ASP A 195 5.71 3.88 5.75
C ASP A 195 5.07 3.77 7.15
N LEU A 196 5.18 2.59 7.79
CA LEU A 196 4.55 2.28 9.07
C LEU A 196 5.30 2.83 10.31
N SER A 197 6.63 2.87 10.27
CA SER A 197 7.46 3.04 11.48
C SER A 197 8.49 4.18 11.41
N TRP A 198 8.91 4.56 10.20
CA TRP A 198 10.05 5.46 9.99
C TRP A 198 9.72 6.80 9.36
N ASN A 199 8.45 7.03 8.98
CA ASN A 199 7.96 8.34 8.57
C ASN A 199 8.11 9.33 9.74
N ALA A 200 9.15 10.17 9.68
CA ALA A 200 9.48 11.15 10.72
C ALA A 200 8.28 12.07 11.07
N THR A 201 7.35 12.24 10.12
CA THR A 201 6.09 12.98 10.26
C THR A 201 5.09 12.37 11.23
N LYS A 202 5.00 11.03 11.29
CA LYS A 202 4.12 10.32 12.24
C LYS A 202 4.62 10.44 13.70
N ASN A 203 5.87 10.84 13.89
CA ASN A 203 6.54 10.95 15.19
C ASN A 203 6.73 12.39 15.69
N GLN A 204 6.23 13.42 14.98
CA GLN A 204 6.42 14.83 15.36
C GLN A 204 5.59 15.30 16.58
N GLY A 205 4.69 14.46 17.11
CA GLY A 205 3.87 14.79 18.30
C GLY A 205 4.45 14.35 19.66
N ASN A 206 5.50 13.52 19.69
CA ASN A 206 6.02 12.91 20.92
C ASN A 206 7.37 13.51 21.35
N GLN A 207 7.47 14.83 21.45
CA GLN A 207 8.68 15.50 21.97
C GLN A 207 8.84 15.42 23.50
N ASN A 208 7.86 14.88 24.24
CA ASN A 208 7.95 14.74 25.70
C ASN A 208 8.22 13.31 26.20
N ASP A 209 8.24 12.30 25.30
CA ASP A 209 8.51 10.90 25.64
C ASP A 209 9.84 10.41 25.06
N GLU A 210 10.88 11.24 25.14
CA GLU A 210 12.26 10.85 24.78
C GLU A 210 12.80 9.67 25.61
N LYS A 211 12.06 9.19 26.62
CA LYS A 211 12.48 8.11 27.51
C LYS A 211 11.86 6.73 27.23
N ASP A 212 10.77 6.60 26.46
CA ASP A 212 10.03 5.32 26.41
C ASP A 212 9.67 4.71 25.04
N ILE A 213 10.14 5.23 23.90
CA ILE A 213 9.90 4.56 22.58
C ILE A 213 11.19 4.00 21.95
N LYS A 214 12.37 4.31 22.50
CA LYS A 214 13.65 3.68 22.09
C LYS A 214 13.89 2.29 22.70
N LYS A 215 12.94 1.72 23.44
CA LYS A 215 13.12 0.47 24.18
C LYS A 215 11.94 -0.48 24.03
N LYS A 216 12.21 -1.60 23.35
CA LYS A 216 11.58 -2.93 23.51
C LYS A 216 10.43 -3.29 22.55
N SER A 217 10.74 -3.54 21.28
CA SER A 217 10.22 -4.75 20.60
C SER A 217 10.87 -5.02 19.24
N LEU A 218 11.62 -4.06 18.70
CA LEU A 218 12.39 -4.24 17.50
C LEU A 218 13.87 -3.94 17.81
N LYS A 219 14.56 -4.91 18.42
CA LYS A 219 16.03 -4.99 18.42
C LYS A 219 16.43 -5.12 16.95
N GLN A 220 16.71 -4.02 16.25
CA GLN A 220 16.60 -4.07 14.80
C GLN A 220 17.84 -3.52 14.11
N LYS A 221 18.53 -4.42 13.40
CA LYS A 221 19.59 -4.13 12.45
C LYS A 221 19.18 -2.89 11.64
N LYS A 222 19.99 -1.83 11.68
CA LYS A 222 19.82 -0.71 10.76
C LYS A 222 19.94 -1.31 9.35
N PHE A 223 18.93 -1.16 8.50
CA PHE A 223 19.07 -1.55 7.09
C PHE A 223 20.37 -0.94 6.56
N SER A 224 21.21 -1.78 5.98
CA SER A 224 22.44 -1.32 5.37
C SER A 224 22.16 -1.10 3.89
N PHE A 225 22.68 -0.01 3.34
CA PHE A 225 22.68 0.26 1.89
C PHE A 225 24.13 0.44 1.40
N ASP A 226 25.07 -0.28 2.01
CA ASP A 226 26.49 -0.24 1.66
C ASP A 226 26.92 -1.55 0.98
N THR A 227 27.52 -1.43 -0.21
CA THR A 227 28.01 -2.57 -1.00
C THR A 227 29.45 -2.98 -0.69
N LYS A 228 30.14 -2.33 0.26
CA LYS A 228 31.52 -2.71 0.67
C LYS A 228 31.65 -4.16 1.13
N ASN A 229 30.59 -4.70 1.74
CA ASN A 229 30.50 -6.09 2.13
C ASN A 229 29.11 -6.63 1.77
N ILE A 230 29.04 -7.37 0.67
CA ILE A 230 27.77 -7.90 0.15
C ILE A 230 27.11 -8.88 1.11
N ASP A 231 27.88 -9.66 1.86
CA ASP A 231 27.35 -10.59 2.85
C ASP A 231 26.76 -9.84 4.04
N HIS A 232 27.38 -8.74 4.47
CA HIS A 232 26.81 -7.87 5.49
C HIS A 232 25.49 -7.25 5.01
N LEU A 233 25.45 -6.73 3.78
CA LEU A 233 24.24 -6.17 3.18
C LEU A 233 23.12 -7.22 3.13
N TYR A 234 23.39 -8.39 2.57
CA TYR A 234 22.44 -9.51 2.49
C TYR A 234 21.91 -9.94 3.86
N ASN A 235 22.78 -10.00 4.88
CA ASN A 235 22.40 -10.41 6.23
C ASN A 235 21.83 -9.26 7.10
N SER A 236 21.82 -8.01 6.59
CA SER A 236 21.28 -6.85 7.30
C SER A 236 19.75 -6.85 7.37
N PHE A 237 19.09 -7.62 6.50
CA PHE A 237 17.65 -7.82 6.50
C PHE A 237 17.21 -8.84 7.55
N TYR A 238 15.91 -8.83 7.89
CA TYR A 238 15.29 -9.79 8.80
C TYR A 238 15.00 -11.12 8.10
N LEU A 239 16.04 -11.79 7.60
CA LEU A 239 15.89 -13.07 6.90
C LEU A 239 15.22 -14.13 7.78
N GLU A 240 15.47 -14.07 9.10
CA GLU A 240 14.83 -14.90 10.12
C GLU A 240 13.30 -14.71 10.20
N ASN A 241 12.76 -13.61 9.68
CA ASN A 241 11.33 -13.29 9.69
C ASN A 241 10.64 -13.66 8.35
N ILE A 242 11.37 -14.22 7.38
CA ILE A 242 10.79 -14.68 6.13
C ILE A 242 10.29 -16.12 6.31
N LEU A 243 8.96 -16.29 6.35
CA LEU A 243 8.33 -17.60 6.59
C LEU A 243 8.30 -18.51 5.35
N ALA A 244 8.26 -17.92 4.16
CA ALA A 244 8.29 -18.61 2.87
C ALA A 244 9.16 -17.81 1.90
N ASN A 245 10.08 -18.47 1.19
CA ASN A 245 11.06 -17.81 0.34
C ASN A 245 11.29 -18.58 -0.97
N ASP A 246 10.63 -18.13 -2.03
CA ASP A 246 10.72 -18.70 -3.38
C ASP A 246 11.65 -17.91 -4.31
N ILE A 247 12.45 -16.98 -3.78
CA ILE A 247 13.27 -16.05 -4.59
C ILE A 247 14.22 -16.81 -5.52
N ALA A 248 14.81 -17.92 -5.08
CA ALA A 248 15.70 -18.73 -5.91
C ALA A 248 14.97 -19.36 -7.12
N HIS A 249 13.70 -19.74 -6.94
CA HIS A 249 12.86 -20.25 -8.04
C HIS A 249 12.50 -19.13 -9.01
N VAL A 250 12.07 -17.97 -8.50
CA VAL A 250 11.77 -16.78 -9.30
C VAL A 250 13.00 -16.36 -10.13
N TYR A 251 14.18 -16.33 -9.51
CA TYR A 251 15.43 -16.01 -10.20
C TYR A 251 15.71 -16.98 -11.35
N LYS A 252 15.63 -18.29 -11.07
CA LYS A 252 15.87 -19.35 -12.06
C LYS A 252 14.91 -19.22 -13.24
N ASP A 253 13.64 -19.00 -12.98
CA ASP A 253 12.63 -18.84 -14.02
C ASP A 253 12.87 -17.58 -14.86
N MET A 254 13.23 -16.47 -14.21
CA MET A 254 13.56 -15.20 -14.86
C MET A 254 14.75 -15.32 -15.81
N VAL A 255 15.85 -15.96 -15.39
CA VAL A 255 17.07 -16.05 -16.21
C VAL A 255 17.05 -17.17 -17.24
N SER A 256 16.11 -18.13 -17.13
CA SER A 256 16.03 -19.28 -18.03
C SER A 256 15.68 -18.93 -19.48
N LYS A 257 14.98 -17.82 -19.68
CA LYS A 257 14.53 -17.33 -20.99
C LYS A 257 14.22 -15.84 -20.93
N ARG A 258 14.24 -15.18 -22.08
CA ARG A 258 13.67 -13.84 -22.19
C ARG A 258 12.15 -13.96 -22.09
N ASN A 259 11.58 -13.33 -21.07
CA ASN A 259 10.15 -13.37 -20.80
C ASN A 259 9.46 -12.23 -21.54
N LYS A 260 8.23 -12.43 -22.01
CA LYS A 260 7.53 -11.38 -22.76
C LYS A 260 7.12 -10.20 -21.87
N ARG A 261 6.73 -10.49 -20.62
CA ARG A 261 6.05 -9.51 -19.77
C ARG A 261 6.33 -9.77 -18.29
N PHE A 262 6.54 -8.68 -17.55
CA PHE A 262 6.51 -8.65 -16.09
C PHE A 262 5.42 -7.68 -15.63
N ASP A 263 4.68 -8.05 -14.59
CA ASP A 263 3.64 -7.23 -13.98
C ASP A 263 3.97 -7.00 -12.51
N ILE A 264 3.90 -5.75 -12.07
CA ILE A 264 3.97 -5.38 -10.67
C ILE A 264 2.70 -4.63 -10.26
N VAL A 265 2.08 -5.06 -9.18
CA VAL A 265 0.96 -4.34 -8.55
C VAL A 265 1.53 -3.58 -7.37
N LEU A 266 1.63 -2.26 -7.51
CA LEU A 266 2.27 -1.43 -6.51
C LEU A 266 1.41 -1.26 -5.26
N ASP A 267 2.08 -1.21 -4.11
CA ASP A 267 1.51 -0.82 -2.83
C ASP A 267 1.83 0.67 -2.57
N ASN A 268 2.81 1.01 -1.72
CA ASN A 268 2.97 2.38 -1.21
C ASN A 268 3.93 3.29 -1.99
N MET A 269 3.61 4.58 -2.02
CA MET A 269 4.54 5.64 -2.42
C MET A 269 5.64 5.85 -1.36
N GLY A 270 6.73 6.53 -1.72
CA GLY A 270 7.84 6.81 -0.81
C GLY A 270 8.99 5.84 -1.04
N ILE A 271 9.64 5.38 0.04
CA ILE A 271 10.79 4.46 -0.05
C ILE A 271 10.42 3.15 -0.76
N GLU A 272 9.20 2.65 -0.58
CA GLU A 272 8.76 1.42 -1.26
C GLU A 272 8.75 1.55 -2.77
N LEU A 273 8.10 2.59 -3.30
CA LEU A 273 8.17 2.89 -4.73
C LEU A 273 9.62 3.06 -5.24
N ILE A 274 10.52 3.67 -4.46
CA ILE A 274 11.93 3.83 -4.85
C ILE A 274 12.62 2.46 -4.99
N CYS A 275 12.43 1.58 -4.00
CA CYS A 275 12.95 0.21 -4.03
C CYS A 275 12.38 -0.59 -5.19
N ASP A 276 11.08 -0.47 -5.46
CA ASP A 276 10.43 -1.13 -6.59
C ASP A 276 10.97 -0.61 -7.93
N LEU A 277 11.14 0.70 -8.09
CA LEU A 277 11.73 1.27 -9.31
C LEU A 277 13.18 0.81 -9.52
N CYS A 278 13.96 0.70 -8.43
CA CYS A 278 15.32 0.17 -8.48
C CYS A 278 15.33 -1.31 -8.88
N PHE A 279 14.40 -2.12 -8.37
CA PHE A 279 14.21 -3.50 -8.77
C PHE A 279 13.80 -3.61 -10.25
N LEU A 280 12.81 -2.84 -10.70
CA LEU A 280 12.38 -2.80 -12.10
C LEU A 280 13.52 -2.40 -13.03
N TYR A 281 14.33 -1.41 -12.65
CA TYR A 281 15.50 -0.99 -13.41
C TYR A 281 16.59 -2.08 -13.47
N PHE A 282 16.67 -2.95 -12.46
CA PHE A 282 17.57 -4.10 -12.49
C PHE A 282 17.04 -5.22 -13.42
N ILE A 283 15.75 -5.51 -13.38
CA ILE A 283 15.19 -6.65 -14.13
C ILE A 283 14.76 -6.35 -15.56
N PHE A 284 14.70 -5.08 -15.98
CA PHE A 284 14.14 -4.71 -17.30
C PHE A 284 14.77 -5.44 -18.49
N GLN A 285 16.05 -5.82 -18.39
CA GLN A 285 16.74 -6.56 -19.45
C GLN A 285 16.21 -7.98 -19.70
N TYR A 286 15.47 -8.55 -18.74
CA TYR A 286 14.91 -9.91 -18.83
C TYR A 286 13.50 -9.96 -19.46
N PHE A 287 12.89 -8.80 -19.70
CA PHE A 287 11.51 -8.70 -20.15
C PHE A 287 11.37 -7.79 -21.38
N ASP A 288 10.46 -8.11 -22.30
CA ASP A 288 10.13 -7.20 -23.40
C ASP A 288 9.26 -6.02 -22.94
N GLU A 289 8.35 -6.28 -22.00
CA GLU A 289 7.41 -5.29 -21.46
C GLU A 289 7.33 -5.38 -19.93
N ILE A 290 7.22 -4.23 -19.26
CA ILE A 290 6.91 -4.12 -17.83
C ILE A 290 5.60 -3.34 -17.68
N TYR A 291 4.64 -3.93 -16.96
CA TYR A 291 3.37 -3.30 -16.64
C TYR A 291 3.35 -2.96 -15.15
N ILE A 292 3.19 -1.67 -14.88
CA ILE A 292 3.08 -1.14 -13.52
C ILE A 292 1.62 -0.84 -13.25
N HIS A 293 1.01 -1.57 -12.32
CA HIS A 293 -0.39 -1.40 -11.93
C HIS A 293 -0.48 -0.54 -10.67
N THR A 294 -1.22 0.57 -10.78
CA THR A 294 -1.47 1.52 -9.68
C THR A 294 -2.94 1.59 -9.33
N LYS A 295 -3.26 2.12 -8.16
CA LYS A 295 -4.64 2.39 -7.75
C LYS A 295 -5.20 3.57 -8.56
N LYS A 296 -6.49 3.47 -8.91
CA LYS A 296 -7.22 4.51 -9.67
C LYS A 296 -7.65 5.69 -8.79
N PHE A 297 -7.79 5.44 -7.50
CA PHE A 297 -8.28 6.37 -6.50
C PHE A 297 -7.27 6.45 -5.34
N PRO A 298 -7.23 7.56 -4.59
CA PRO A 298 -6.66 7.60 -3.25
C PRO A 298 -7.22 6.45 -2.41
N LEU A 299 -6.34 5.55 -1.99
CA LEU A 299 -6.68 4.28 -1.35
C LEU A 299 -5.61 3.96 -0.31
N PHE A 300 -5.99 3.32 0.81
CA PHE A 300 -5.05 2.83 1.85
C PHE A 300 -3.94 3.82 2.26
N VAL A 301 -4.26 5.12 2.28
CA VAL A 301 -3.34 6.22 2.62
C VAL A 301 -2.22 6.40 1.60
N SER A 302 -1.24 5.50 1.58
CA SER A 302 0.03 5.66 0.88
C SER A 302 0.05 4.97 -0.48
N ASP A 303 -1.00 4.22 -0.85
CA ASP A 303 -1.03 3.49 -2.12
C ASP A 303 -0.74 4.37 -3.34
N ASN A 304 0.08 3.85 -4.24
CA ASN A 304 0.46 4.51 -5.48
C ASN A 304 -0.71 4.69 -6.42
N MET A 305 -0.84 5.91 -6.91
CA MET A 305 -1.58 6.25 -8.12
C MET A 305 -0.62 6.55 -9.27
N THR A 306 -1.09 6.56 -10.52
CA THR A 306 -0.24 6.88 -11.68
C THR A 306 0.47 8.24 -11.55
N LYS A 307 -0.21 9.25 -10.99
CA LYS A 307 0.38 10.58 -10.74
C LYS A 307 1.54 10.56 -9.73
N ASP A 308 1.54 9.59 -8.82
CA ASP A 308 2.51 9.46 -7.73
C ASP A 308 3.86 8.95 -8.27
N ILE A 309 3.81 8.04 -9.25
CA ILE A 309 5.00 7.61 -10.02
C ILE A 309 5.61 8.81 -10.73
N LYS A 310 4.79 9.57 -11.47
CA LYS A 310 5.28 10.74 -12.22
C LYS A 310 5.93 11.76 -11.29
N TYR A 311 5.26 12.10 -10.19
CA TYR A 311 5.79 13.02 -9.20
C TYR A 311 7.13 12.54 -8.62
N THR A 312 7.25 11.25 -8.31
CA THR A 312 8.48 10.65 -7.79
C THR A 312 9.63 10.76 -8.79
N LEU A 313 9.39 10.38 -10.06
CA LEU A 313 10.39 10.48 -11.12
C LEU A 313 10.80 11.93 -11.41
N ASP A 314 9.85 12.87 -11.37
CA ASP A 314 10.13 14.29 -11.56
C ASP A 314 11.05 14.81 -10.44
N ILE A 315 10.81 14.44 -9.17
CA ILE A 315 11.71 14.78 -8.06
C ILE A 315 13.11 14.22 -8.32
N LEU A 316 13.22 12.92 -8.58
CA LEU A 316 14.52 12.25 -8.76
C LEU A 316 15.31 12.83 -9.94
N SER A 317 14.63 13.25 -11.00
CA SER A 317 15.26 13.82 -12.19
C SER A 317 15.65 15.29 -12.01
N SER A 318 14.97 16.00 -11.09
CA SER A 318 15.23 17.41 -10.78
C SER A 318 16.29 17.63 -9.70
N ASP A 319 16.69 16.58 -8.98
CA ASP A 319 17.75 16.67 -7.98
C ASP A 319 19.09 16.82 -8.70
N GLU A 320 19.60 18.06 -8.76
CA GLU A 320 20.94 18.31 -9.27
C GLU A 320 21.94 17.57 -8.36
N GLN A 321 22.82 16.76 -8.95
CA GLN A 321 23.96 16.21 -8.20
C GLN A 321 24.68 17.37 -7.53
N VAL A 322 24.66 17.41 -6.19
CA VAL A 322 25.62 18.22 -5.45
C VAL A 322 26.99 17.64 -5.80
N LYS A 323 27.67 18.32 -6.73
CA LYS A 323 28.97 17.93 -7.27
C LYS A 323 30.04 17.89 -6.19
#